data_AF-A0A6S5RZA3-F1
#
_entry.id   AF-A0A6S5RZA3-F1
#
_cell.length_a   1.000
_cell.length_b   1.000
_cell.length_c   1.000
_cell.angle_alpha   90.00
_cell.angle_beta   90.00
_cell.angle_gamma   90.00
#
_symmetry.space_group_name_H-M   'P 1'
#
loop_
_entity.id
_entity.type
_entity.pdbx_description
1 polymer ?
#
loop_
_entity_poly.entity_id
_entity_poly.type
_entity_poly.pdbx_seq_one_letter_code
_entity_poly.pdbx_strand_id
1 'polypeptide(L)'
;MTPSARITGALLALLAATQAQAAPDPRPDAYNLLTHNAFFLTPLPFKFSWSNQERARLMTRADYLEERDLIIFNELFDNAASDILLSGVKDRYPHQTPVLGRSTAGWDATTGNPAANLEDGGVAIVSRWPIARRVQYLYRDACGADRLANKGFVYVKVLRGERPFHVIATHTQAADSACPDGGRAVRESQFREMRAFIDRENIPANEVLFIGGDLNVIRGSDEYPHMLAQLDLREPDSYAGASATFDTRRNGVTGYQYPYKDNGPDKAPSNPPEYLDYILVSNRHGQVSYWHNQALDIPSPRWSASDGVNTWYYQDYSDHYPVAAFTYADPLRTPQQAYKPTDNRYARVVLRSLDNGNALRTGAKATNWVTVTGNGRDDASTFSLNAWDHFASFCVRNGDYVTLESRAYPGYFLTWYEHGAGKWGYYPTAGKPSRHLRVQIDNDQGQCLKDGDQVAFIDYSGQRPLPGHDYYLKIWPDGAWKDHLFLWGNAQDGSRFRVEVAPTAVHEDWRSKLRF
;
A
#
# COMPACT_ATOMS: atom_id res chain seq x y z
N MET A 1 71.59 41.08 -46.83
CA MET A 1 71.12 40.33 -45.64
C MET A 1 69.98 41.11 -45.03
N THR A 2 68.76 40.65 -45.26
CA THR A 2 67.50 41.24 -44.77
C THR A 2 66.45 40.11 -44.72
N PRO A 3 65.46 40.18 -43.82
CA PRO A 3 64.93 39.00 -43.15
C PRO A 3 63.61 38.48 -43.73
N SER A 4 63.40 37.17 -43.52
CA SER A 4 62.15 36.43 -43.78
C SER A 4 61.03 36.84 -42.83
N ALA A 5 59.86 37.16 -43.38
CA ALA A 5 58.59 37.22 -42.65
C ALA A 5 57.63 36.18 -43.24
N ARG A 6 57.24 35.17 -42.44
CA ARG A 6 56.20 34.20 -42.77
C ARG A 6 54.86 34.72 -42.27
N ILE A 7 53.89 34.82 -43.17
CA ILE A 7 52.48 35.11 -42.85
C ILE A 7 51.78 33.79 -42.55
N THR A 8 51.31 33.61 -41.32
CA THR A 8 50.42 32.52 -40.91
C THR A 8 48.98 32.98 -41.06
N GLY A 9 48.26 32.45 -42.05
CA GLY A 9 46.82 32.62 -42.18
C GLY A 9 46.08 31.67 -41.25
N ALA A 10 45.23 32.20 -40.36
CA ALA A 10 44.30 31.42 -39.55
C ALA A 10 42.99 31.23 -40.33
N LEU A 11 42.65 29.99 -40.68
CA LEU A 11 41.31 29.63 -41.12
C LEU A 11 40.40 29.52 -39.89
N LEU A 12 39.39 30.39 -39.78
CA LEU A 12 38.25 30.17 -38.89
C LEU A 12 37.31 29.14 -39.53
N ALA A 13 37.25 27.94 -38.96
CA ALA A 13 36.19 26.98 -39.28
C ALA A 13 34.93 27.33 -38.48
N LEU A 14 33.89 27.83 -39.15
CA LEU A 14 32.55 27.89 -38.56
C LEU A 14 31.98 26.46 -38.48
N LEU A 15 31.93 25.91 -37.28
CA LEU A 15 31.14 24.72 -36.96
C LEU A 15 29.66 25.14 -36.89
N ALA A 16 28.94 24.96 -38.00
CA ALA A 16 27.48 24.96 -37.97
C ALA A 16 27.02 23.72 -37.20
N ALA A 17 26.55 23.90 -35.96
CA ALA A 17 25.89 22.85 -35.21
C ALA A 17 24.53 22.57 -35.89
N THR A 18 24.47 21.52 -36.71
CA THR A 18 23.19 20.96 -37.13
C THR A 18 22.52 20.35 -35.89
N GLN A 19 21.50 21.04 -35.36
CA GLN A 19 20.59 20.43 -34.40
C GLN A 19 19.93 19.25 -35.12
N ALA A 20 20.33 18.03 -34.76
CA ALA A 20 19.60 16.84 -35.17
C ALA A 20 18.19 16.95 -34.59
N GLN A 21 17.21 17.21 -35.45
CA GLN A 21 15.79 17.09 -35.09
C GLN A 21 15.57 15.65 -34.65
N ALA A 22 15.23 15.47 -33.37
CA ALA A 22 14.84 14.16 -32.85
C ALA A 22 13.70 13.62 -33.72
N ALA A 23 13.83 12.37 -34.17
CA ALA A 23 12.77 11.71 -34.92
C ALA A 23 11.44 11.81 -34.13
N PRO A 24 10.29 12.03 -34.78
CA PRO A 24 9.00 12.08 -34.09
C PRO A 24 8.80 10.81 -33.27
N ASP A 25 8.39 10.96 -32.01
CA ASP A 25 8.02 9.84 -31.13
C ASP A 25 6.99 8.95 -31.88
N PRO A 26 7.32 7.68 -32.15
CA PRO A 26 6.47 6.78 -32.93
C PRO A 26 5.11 6.51 -32.26
N ARG A 27 4.94 6.86 -30.98
CA ARG A 27 3.68 6.77 -30.25
C ARG A 27 3.31 8.14 -29.65
N PRO A 28 2.67 9.02 -30.44
CA PRO A 28 2.43 10.41 -30.03
C PRO A 28 1.53 10.55 -28.80
N ASP A 29 0.76 9.52 -28.46
CA ASP A 29 -0.15 9.42 -27.31
C ASP A 29 0.36 8.45 -26.22
N ALA A 30 1.64 8.06 -26.22
CA ALA A 30 2.20 7.18 -25.20
C ALA A 30 2.44 7.92 -23.88
N TYR A 31 1.47 7.91 -22.97
CA TYR A 31 1.58 8.46 -21.62
C TYR A 31 1.83 7.37 -20.58
N ASN A 32 2.63 7.65 -19.55
CA ASN A 32 2.86 6.78 -18.41
C ASN A 32 2.83 7.58 -17.09
N LEU A 33 1.69 7.57 -16.40
CA LEU A 33 1.43 8.30 -15.17
C LEU A 33 1.31 7.32 -13.99
N LEU A 34 1.41 7.85 -12.79
CA LEU A 34 1.24 7.10 -11.55
C LEU A 34 0.49 7.94 -10.52
N THR A 35 -0.37 7.32 -9.72
CA THR A 35 -0.90 7.92 -8.50
C THR A 35 -0.64 7.01 -7.30
N HIS A 36 -0.37 7.59 -6.14
CA HIS A 36 -0.21 6.86 -4.89
C HIS A 36 -0.63 7.73 -3.69
N ASN A 37 -1.67 7.32 -2.96
CA ASN A 37 -1.90 7.79 -1.61
C ASN A 37 -0.80 7.24 -0.69
N ALA A 38 0.05 8.11 -0.15
CA ALA A 38 1.26 7.74 0.58
C ALA A 38 1.04 7.56 2.09
N PHE A 39 -0.13 7.93 2.60
CA PHE A 39 -0.50 7.78 4.00
C PHE A 39 0.47 8.45 4.99
N PHE A 40 1.02 9.62 4.67
CA PHE A 40 1.88 10.35 5.62
C PHE A 40 1.03 11.17 6.58
N LEU A 41 0.20 10.51 7.38
CA LEU A 41 -0.65 11.16 8.39
C LEU A 41 0.16 12.00 9.37
N THR A 42 -0.42 13.09 9.85
CA THR A 42 0.17 13.95 10.88
C THR A 42 0.57 13.13 12.11
N PRO A 43 1.85 13.10 12.51
CA PRO A 43 2.27 12.40 13.72
C PRO A 43 1.64 13.04 14.95
N LEU A 44 0.89 12.26 15.72
CA LEU A 44 0.30 12.71 16.98
C LEU A 44 1.06 12.12 18.17
N PRO A 45 1.40 12.93 19.19
CA PRO A 45 2.11 12.43 20.36
C PRO A 45 1.26 11.38 21.10
N PHE A 46 1.91 10.32 21.61
CA PHE A 46 1.27 9.20 22.32
C PHE A 46 0.23 8.41 21.49
N LYS A 47 0.27 8.56 20.16
CA LYS A 47 -0.48 7.73 19.21
C LYS A 47 0.45 6.77 18.49
N PHE A 48 -0.15 5.83 17.77
CA PHE A 48 0.56 4.89 16.93
C PHE A 48 1.43 5.63 15.89
N SER A 49 2.73 5.32 15.89
CA SER A 49 3.72 5.87 14.99
C SER A 49 3.83 4.99 13.75
N TRP A 50 3.44 5.55 12.61
CA TRP A 50 3.53 4.93 11.28
C TRP A 50 4.87 5.13 10.57
N SER A 51 5.88 5.66 11.28
CA SER A 51 7.26 5.83 10.78
C SER A 51 7.33 6.49 9.39
N ASN A 52 6.53 7.53 9.17
CA ASN A 52 6.35 8.19 7.87
C ASN A 52 7.67 8.54 7.19
N GLN A 53 8.65 9.07 7.94
CA GLN A 53 9.95 9.42 7.39
C GLN A 53 10.76 8.21 6.92
N GLU A 54 10.65 7.05 7.59
CA GLU A 54 11.27 5.81 7.12
C GLU A 54 10.62 5.35 5.82
N ARG A 55 9.28 5.32 5.78
CA ARG A 55 8.51 4.97 4.58
C ARG A 55 8.81 5.91 3.41
N ALA A 56 8.92 7.22 3.65
CA ALA A 56 9.34 8.19 2.64
C ALA A 56 10.71 7.83 2.04
N ARG A 57 11.72 7.51 2.87
CA ARG A 57 13.05 7.06 2.39
C ARG A 57 13.00 5.72 1.65
N LEU A 58 12.05 4.84 1.98
CA LEU A 58 11.83 3.60 1.22
C LEU A 58 11.22 3.92 -0.15
N MET A 59 10.19 4.75 -0.19
CA MET A 59 9.52 5.17 -1.44
C MET A 59 10.50 5.86 -2.40
N THR A 60 11.42 6.72 -1.93
CA THR A 60 12.40 7.39 -2.81
C THR A 60 13.31 6.43 -3.58
N ARG A 61 13.40 5.17 -3.17
CA ARG A 61 14.21 4.11 -3.79
C ARG A 61 13.35 3.03 -4.46
N ALA A 62 12.04 3.22 -4.53
CA ALA A 62 11.12 2.21 -5.03
C ALA A 62 11.03 2.22 -6.56
N ASP A 63 11.26 1.07 -7.18
CA ASP A 63 11.29 0.91 -8.63
C ASP A 63 9.97 1.29 -9.32
N TYR A 64 8.82 1.17 -8.63
CA TYR A 64 7.52 1.52 -9.22
C TYR A 64 7.38 3.01 -9.53
N LEU A 65 8.19 3.87 -8.90
CA LEU A 65 8.27 5.31 -9.19
C LEU A 65 9.12 5.62 -10.41
N GLU A 66 9.88 4.67 -10.96
CA GLU A 66 10.76 4.95 -12.10
C GLU A 66 9.98 5.12 -13.41
N GLU A 67 10.58 5.90 -14.32
CA GLU A 67 10.17 5.98 -15.74
C GLU A 67 8.73 6.43 -16.00
N ARG A 68 8.16 7.15 -15.03
CA ARG A 68 6.89 7.88 -15.18
C ARG A 68 7.12 9.24 -15.83
N ASP A 69 6.15 9.71 -16.61
CA ASP A 69 6.09 11.09 -17.08
C ASP A 69 5.75 12.05 -15.92
N LEU A 70 4.85 11.60 -15.05
CA LEU A 70 4.30 12.37 -13.93
C LEU A 70 3.77 11.42 -12.85
N ILE A 71 3.92 11.83 -11.59
CA ILE A 71 3.42 11.11 -10.42
C ILE A 71 2.56 12.06 -9.58
N ILE A 72 1.39 11.56 -9.18
CA ILE A 72 0.47 12.17 -8.23
C ILE A 72 0.68 11.50 -6.86
N PHE A 73 0.86 12.30 -5.82
CA PHE A 73 0.87 11.83 -4.44
C PHE A 73 -0.31 12.42 -3.66
N ASN A 74 -0.97 11.59 -2.87
CA ASN A 74 -1.97 12.00 -1.88
C ASN A 74 -1.48 11.72 -0.45
N GLU A 75 -2.13 12.35 0.53
CA GLU A 75 -1.83 12.28 1.96
C GLU A 75 -0.38 12.58 2.36
N LEU A 76 0.24 13.55 1.70
CA LEU A 76 1.52 14.12 2.10
C LEU A 76 1.36 15.14 3.25
N PHE A 77 0.69 14.75 4.33
CA PHE A 77 0.34 15.66 5.44
C PHE A 77 1.54 15.94 6.36
N ASP A 78 2.31 14.91 6.75
CA ASP A 78 3.54 15.05 7.52
C ASP A 78 4.60 15.78 6.67
N ASN A 79 4.81 17.06 6.98
CA ASN A 79 5.80 17.92 6.34
C ASN A 79 7.18 17.26 6.22
N ALA A 80 7.69 16.64 7.29
CA ALA A 80 9.04 16.07 7.28
C ALA A 80 9.14 14.86 6.35
N ALA A 81 8.13 13.99 6.35
CA ALA A 81 8.09 12.83 5.45
C ALA A 81 7.88 13.26 3.99
N SER A 82 7.03 14.27 3.77
CA SER A 82 6.76 14.85 2.46
C SER A 82 8.02 15.47 1.85
N ASP A 83 8.76 16.25 2.64
CA ASP A 83 10.00 16.87 2.20
C ASP A 83 11.07 15.83 1.84
N ILE A 84 11.18 14.75 2.63
CA ILE A 84 12.06 13.61 2.31
C ILE A 84 11.67 12.99 0.97
N LEU A 85 10.39 12.71 0.75
CA LEU A 85 9.93 12.09 -0.49
C LEU A 85 10.16 13.01 -1.70
N LEU A 86 9.67 14.24 -1.64
CA LEU A 86 9.75 15.21 -2.73
C LEU A 86 11.20 15.57 -3.09
N SER A 87 12.06 15.76 -2.09
CA SER A 87 13.49 15.98 -2.32
C SER A 87 14.19 14.75 -2.87
N GLY A 88 13.89 13.56 -2.35
CA GLY A 88 14.53 12.31 -2.75
C GLY A 88 14.16 11.81 -4.15
N VAL A 89 13.08 12.32 -4.74
CA VAL A 89 12.71 12.01 -6.14
C VAL A 89 13.08 13.13 -7.13
N LYS A 90 13.66 14.24 -6.65
CA LYS A 90 13.89 15.45 -7.47
C LYS A 90 14.85 15.24 -8.63
N ASP A 91 15.84 14.36 -8.50
CA ASP A 91 16.79 14.05 -9.57
C ASP A 91 16.09 13.39 -10.78
N ARG A 92 15.00 12.64 -10.52
CA ARG A 92 14.19 11.96 -11.54
C ARG A 92 13.00 12.80 -11.99
N TYR A 93 12.47 13.61 -11.09
CA TYR A 93 11.28 14.45 -11.25
C TYR A 93 11.57 15.90 -10.80
N PRO A 94 12.33 16.67 -11.59
CA PRO A 94 12.81 18.00 -11.17
C PRO A 94 11.72 19.07 -11.14
N HIS A 95 10.58 18.83 -11.80
CA HIS A 95 9.48 19.79 -11.88
C HIS A 95 8.37 19.36 -10.93
N GLN A 96 8.21 20.09 -9.82
CA GLN A 96 7.29 19.71 -8.75
C GLN A 96 6.39 20.87 -8.36
N THR A 97 5.19 20.55 -7.87
CA THR A 97 4.33 21.51 -7.17
C THR A 97 4.68 21.53 -5.68
N PRO A 98 4.35 22.62 -4.96
CA PRO A 98 4.20 22.54 -3.51
C PRO A 98 3.10 21.53 -3.13
N VAL A 99 3.03 21.18 -1.84
CA VAL A 99 1.88 20.44 -1.30
C VAL A 99 0.68 21.39 -1.19
N LEU A 100 -0.45 20.95 -1.72
CA LEU A 100 -1.75 21.62 -1.70
C LEU A 100 -2.09 22.13 -0.31
N GLY A 101 -2.54 23.38 -0.18
CA GLY A 101 -3.10 23.91 1.06
C GLY A 101 -2.07 24.26 2.13
N ARG A 102 -0.77 23.96 1.92
CA ARG A 102 0.32 24.24 2.87
C ARG A 102 0.72 25.71 2.90
N SER A 103 0.76 26.34 1.73
CA SER A 103 0.97 27.78 1.58
C SER A 103 0.49 28.26 0.20
N THR A 104 0.46 29.58 -0.02
CA THR A 104 0.24 30.17 -1.35
C THR A 104 1.52 30.35 -2.16
N ALA A 105 2.69 30.11 -1.56
CA ALA A 105 3.98 30.31 -2.22
C ALA A 105 4.23 29.20 -3.26
N GLY A 106 4.79 29.58 -4.41
CA GLY A 106 5.11 28.63 -5.48
C GLY A 106 3.91 28.19 -6.31
N TRP A 107 2.75 28.86 -6.21
CA TRP A 107 1.56 28.64 -7.03
C TRP A 107 1.32 29.82 -7.97
N ASP A 108 0.88 29.57 -9.21
CA ASP A 108 0.49 30.64 -10.13
C ASP A 108 -0.87 31.23 -9.76
N ALA A 109 -1.74 30.40 -9.15
CA ALA A 109 -3.00 30.84 -8.56
C ALA A 109 -3.41 29.93 -7.40
N THR A 110 -4.08 30.53 -6.41
CA THR A 110 -4.75 29.83 -5.31
C THR A 110 -6.22 30.22 -5.35
N THR A 111 -7.11 29.23 -5.44
CA THR A 111 -8.55 29.44 -5.67
C THR A 111 -9.40 28.54 -4.77
N GLY A 112 -10.73 28.69 -4.82
CA GLY A 112 -11.64 27.94 -3.96
C GLY A 112 -11.85 28.62 -2.60
N ASN A 113 -11.64 27.90 -1.51
CA ASN A 113 -11.78 28.40 -0.13
C ASN A 113 -10.44 28.36 0.64
N PRO A 114 -9.53 29.35 0.43
CA PRO A 114 -8.17 29.33 0.98
C PRO A 114 -8.07 29.67 2.48
N ALA A 115 -9.01 29.19 3.30
CA ALA A 115 -8.98 29.41 4.75
C ALA A 115 -7.81 28.68 5.41
N ALA A 116 -7.31 29.23 6.52
CA ALA A 116 -6.37 28.51 7.38
C ALA A 116 -7.08 27.31 8.01
N ASN A 117 -6.44 26.14 7.95
CA ASN A 117 -6.93 24.92 8.56
C ASN A 117 -5.81 24.26 9.38
N LEU A 118 -6.14 23.24 10.17
CA LEU A 118 -5.16 22.57 11.02
C LEU A 118 -4.14 21.77 10.21
N GLU A 119 -4.56 21.21 9.09
CA GLU A 119 -3.73 20.43 8.19
C GLU A 119 -3.85 20.92 6.74
N ASP A 120 -2.80 20.69 5.95
CA ASP A 120 -2.82 20.93 4.51
C ASP A 120 -3.65 19.89 3.74
N GLY A 121 -3.67 19.97 2.40
CA GLY A 121 -4.46 19.08 1.55
C GLY A 121 -3.75 17.78 1.18
N GLY A 122 -2.45 17.64 1.45
CA GLY A 122 -1.67 16.43 1.21
C GLY A 122 -1.49 16.03 -0.25
N VAL A 123 -1.83 16.89 -1.22
CA VAL A 123 -1.71 16.57 -2.66
C VAL A 123 -0.50 17.27 -3.27
N ALA A 124 0.33 16.53 -4.00
CA ALA A 124 1.42 17.10 -4.80
C ALA A 124 1.62 16.34 -6.11
N ILE A 125 2.19 17.04 -7.09
CA ILE A 125 2.58 16.47 -8.38
C ILE A 125 4.10 16.62 -8.56
N VAL A 126 4.74 15.55 -9.05
CA VAL A 126 6.13 15.59 -9.53
C VAL A 126 6.18 15.12 -10.98
N SER A 127 6.99 15.78 -11.82
CA SER A 127 7.06 15.50 -13.25
C SER A 127 8.49 15.52 -13.78
N ARG A 128 8.75 14.63 -14.75
CA ARG A 128 9.95 14.62 -15.58
C ARG A 128 9.96 15.79 -16.55
N TRP A 129 8.78 16.30 -16.91
CA TRP A 129 8.56 17.34 -17.90
C TRP A 129 8.27 18.70 -17.24
N PRO A 130 8.66 19.83 -17.87
CA PRO A 130 8.41 21.16 -17.32
C PRO A 130 6.93 21.43 -17.02
N ILE A 131 6.64 21.94 -15.81
CA ILE A 131 5.31 22.43 -15.42
C ILE A 131 5.23 23.92 -15.77
N ALA A 132 4.48 24.25 -16.81
CA ALA A 132 4.28 25.62 -17.29
C ALA A 132 3.26 26.42 -16.47
N ARG A 133 2.30 25.71 -15.85
CA ARG A 133 1.29 26.32 -14.99
C ARG A 133 0.93 25.37 -13.88
N ARG A 134 0.77 25.88 -12.66
CA ARG A 134 0.32 25.15 -11.48
C ARG A 134 -0.67 25.99 -10.67
N VAL A 135 -1.84 25.43 -10.43
CA VAL A 135 -2.92 26.07 -9.66
C VAL A 135 -3.34 25.12 -8.55
N GLN A 136 -3.57 25.67 -7.36
CA GLN A 136 -4.25 24.95 -6.30
C GLN A 136 -5.68 25.46 -6.12
N TYR A 137 -6.58 24.54 -5.84
CA TYR A 137 -7.98 24.81 -5.53
C TYR A 137 -8.35 24.09 -4.24
N LEU A 138 -8.88 24.83 -3.26
CA LEU A 138 -9.35 24.27 -1.99
C LEU A 138 -10.86 24.11 -2.03
N TYR A 139 -11.36 22.91 -1.75
CA TYR A 139 -12.79 22.62 -1.76
C TYR A 139 -13.54 23.44 -0.71
N ARG A 140 -14.82 23.74 -1.00
CA ARG A 140 -15.69 24.46 -0.06
C ARG A 140 -16.33 23.54 0.95
N ASP A 141 -16.76 22.37 0.48
CA ASP A 141 -17.51 21.41 1.29
C ASP A 141 -16.60 20.30 1.83
N ALA A 142 -16.77 20.00 3.11
CA ALA A 142 -16.10 18.92 3.83
C ALA A 142 -16.97 18.41 4.99
N CYS A 143 -16.74 17.16 5.39
CA CYS A 143 -17.47 16.50 6.45
C CYS A 143 -16.54 15.59 7.30
N GLY A 144 -16.92 15.35 8.56
CA GLY A 144 -16.14 14.50 9.45
C GLY A 144 -14.74 15.05 9.73
N ALA A 145 -13.76 14.14 9.83
CA ALA A 145 -12.37 14.49 10.08
C ALA A 145 -11.76 15.38 8.98
N ASP A 146 -12.23 15.24 7.73
CA ASP A 146 -11.72 15.99 6.57
C ASP A 146 -11.96 17.50 6.68
N ARG A 147 -12.85 17.97 7.58
CA ARG A 147 -13.02 19.41 7.86
C ARG A 147 -11.76 20.07 8.43
N LEU A 148 -10.83 19.28 8.98
CA LEU A 148 -9.59 19.78 9.58
C LEU A 148 -8.44 19.92 8.56
N ALA A 149 -8.66 19.49 7.32
CA ALA A 149 -7.66 19.52 6.26
C ALA A 149 -8.07 20.45 5.11
N ASN A 150 -7.10 21.10 4.51
CA ASN A 150 -7.27 21.92 3.30
C ASN A 150 -7.37 21.06 2.02
N LYS A 151 -8.28 20.07 2.01
CA LYS A 151 -8.52 19.20 0.86
C LYS A 151 -8.98 19.98 -0.37
N GLY A 152 -8.68 19.44 -1.54
CA GLY A 152 -8.77 20.17 -2.79
C GLY A 152 -8.15 19.41 -3.95
N PHE A 153 -7.80 20.16 -4.99
CA PHE A 153 -7.06 19.62 -6.13
C PHE A 153 -5.93 20.54 -6.59
N VAL A 154 -4.95 19.93 -7.24
CA VAL A 154 -3.81 20.56 -7.91
C VAL A 154 -3.98 20.40 -9.40
N TYR A 155 -4.05 21.49 -10.14
CA TYR A 155 -4.01 21.50 -11.59
C TYR A 155 -2.60 21.86 -12.09
N VAL A 156 -2.13 21.13 -13.10
CA VAL A 156 -0.91 21.48 -13.84
C VAL A 156 -1.09 21.42 -15.36
N LYS A 157 -0.43 22.35 -16.07
CA LYS A 157 -0.12 22.22 -17.49
C LYS A 157 1.34 21.79 -17.63
N VAL A 158 1.56 20.65 -18.28
CA VAL A 158 2.89 20.02 -18.45
C VAL A 158 3.31 20.11 -19.91
N LEU A 159 4.56 20.51 -20.17
CA LEU A 159 5.11 20.65 -21.51
C LEU A 159 5.94 19.42 -21.90
N ARG A 160 5.35 18.49 -22.67
CA ARG A 160 6.08 17.38 -23.29
C ARG A 160 6.41 17.72 -24.75
N GLY A 161 7.52 18.43 -24.94
CA GLY A 161 7.88 18.99 -26.26
C GLY A 161 6.79 19.93 -26.75
N GLU A 162 6.33 19.75 -27.99
CA GLU A 162 5.25 20.54 -28.60
C GLU A 162 3.83 20.05 -28.24
N ARG A 163 3.72 18.97 -27.44
CA ARG A 163 2.44 18.36 -27.05
C ARG A 163 2.21 18.54 -25.55
N PRO A 164 1.63 19.65 -25.11
CA PRO A 164 1.24 19.81 -23.72
C PRO A 164 0.13 18.83 -23.33
N PHE A 165 0.11 18.48 -22.05
CA PHE A 165 -1.00 17.76 -21.43
C PHE A 165 -1.31 18.36 -20.05
N HIS A 166 -2.49 18.04 -19.53
CA HIS A 166 -3.02 18.58 -18.30
C HIS A 166 -3.30 17.48 -17.30
N VAL A 167 -3.09 17.79 -16.02
CA VAL A 167 -3.41 16.87 -14.93
C VAL A 167 -4.13 17.65 -13.82
N ILE A 168 -5.24 17.11 -13.35
CA ILE A 168 -5.84 17.48 -12.06
C ILE A 168 -5.59 16.32 -11.09
N ALA A 169 -4.77 16.56 -10.08
CA ALA A 169 -4.53 15.66 -8.96
C ALA A 169 -5.42 16.04 -7.79
N THR A 170 -6.14 15.09 -7.19
CA THR A 170 -7.08 15.37 -6.09
C THR A 170 -7.04 14.28 -5.03
N HIS A 171 -7.44 14.63 -3.81
CA HIS A 171 -7.87 13.70 -2.78
C HIS A 171 -9.23 14.20 -2.28
N THR A 172 -10.30 13.52 -2.65
CA THR A 172 -11.68 13.92 -2.31
C THR A 172 -12.08 13.42 -0.92
N GLN A 173 -13.29 13.80 -0.48
CA GLN A 173 -13.85 13.44 0.82
C GLN A 173 -13.87 11.91 1.04
N ALA A 174 -13.25 11.49 2.14
CA ALA A 174 -13.24 10.10 2.59
C ALA A 174 -14.60 9.64 3.09
N ALA A 175 -14.83 8.32 3.06
CA ALA A 175 -15.96 7.73 3.75
C ALA A 175 -15.80 7.87 5.27
N ASP A 176 -16.70 8.61 5.91
CA ASP A 176 -16.65 8.88 7.35
C ASP A 176 -18.04 8.67 7.97
N SER A 177 -18.08 7.88 9.06
CA SER A 177 -19.31 7.60 9.82
C SER A 177 -19.96 8.85 10.44
N ALA A 178 -19.20 9.93 10.62
CA ALA A 178 -19.71 11.23 11.06
C ALA A 178 -20.48 11.96 9.94
N CYS A 179 -20.47 11.45 8.70
CA CYS A 179 -21.17 12.01 7.56
C CYS A 179 -22.49 11.28 7.31
N PRO A 180 -23.63 12.00 7.18
CA PRO A 180 -24.96 11.38 7.05
C PRO A 180 -25.11 10.34 5.93
N ASP A 181 -24.34 10.47 4.85
CA ASP A 181 -24.34 9.60 3.67
C ASP A 181 -22.96 9.01 3.37
N GLY A 182 -22.08 8.93 4.38
CA GLY A 182 -20.69 8.52 4.19
C GLY A 182 -19.87 9.49 3.33
N GLY A 183 -20.30 10.75 3.18
CA GLY A 183 -19.56 11.79 2.46
C GLY A 183 -19.85 11.87 0.96
N ARG A 184 -20.81 11.10 0.44
CA ARG A 184 -21.16 11.06 -0.99
C ARG A 184 -21.58 12.43 -1.54
N ALA A 185 -22.48 13.15 -0.87
CA ALA A 185 -22.94 14.48 -1.31
C ALA A 185 -21.80 15.50 -1.30
N VAL A 186 -20.83 15.35 -0.40
CA VAL A 186 -19.63 16.20 -0.36
C VAL A 186 -18.73 15.88 -1.56
N ARG A 187 -18.42 14.60 -1.84
CA ARG A 187 -17.69 14.22 -3.07
C ARG A 187 -18.37 14.74 -4.32
N GLU A 188 -19.69 14.62 -4.41
CA GLU A 188 -20.47 15.18 -5.52
C GLU A 188 -20.28 16.70 -5.64
N SER A 189 -20.26 17.44 -4.53
CA SER A 189 -19.96 18.88 -4.55
C SER A 189 -18.54 19.18 -5.04
N GLN A 190 -17.55 18.44 -4.54
CA GLN A 190 -16.15 18.57 -4.94
C GLN A 190 -15.95 18.29 -6.43
N PHE A 191 -16.63 17.27 -6.97
CA PHE A 191 -16.66 16.98 -8.40
C PHE A 191 -17.28 18.13 -9.21
N ARG A 192 -18.32 18.82 -8.70
CA ARG A 192 -18.89 20.01 -9.37
C ARG A 192 -17.90 21.17 -9.37
N GLU A 193 -17.17 21.37 -8.28
CA GLU A 193 -16.13 22.40 -8.19
C GLU A 193 -15.00 22.16 -9.20
N MET A 194 -14.53 20.91 -9.32
CA MET A 194 -13.56 20.51 -10.35
C MET A 194 -14.09 20.75 -11.76
N ARG A 195 -15.34 20.34 -12.05
CA ARG A 195 -15.94 20.58 -13.36
C ARG A 195 -16.00 22.07 -13.71
N ALA A 196 -16.44 22.89 -12.76
CA ALA A 196 -16.50 24.34 -12.94
C ALA A 196 -15.11 24.97 -13.08
N PHE A 197 -14.06 24.40 -12.49
CA PHE A 197 -12.69 24.82 -12.72
C PHE A 197 -12.24 24.51 -14.16
N ILE A 198 -12.45 23.27 -14.62
CA ILE A 198 -12.10 22.84 -15.99
C ILE A 198 -12.76 23.76 -17.03
N ASP A 199 -14.04 24.09 -16.84
CA ASP A 199 -14.79 24.96 -17.74
C ASP A 199 -14.22 26.39 -17.80
N ARG A 200 -13.64 26.90 -16.70
CA ARG A 200 -13.03 28.24 -16.64
C ARG A 200 -11.60 28.28 -17.13
N GLU A 201 -10.85 27.20 -16.91
CA GLU A 201 -9.45 27.08 -17.33
C GLU A 201 -9.34 27.02 -18.86
N ASN A 202 -10.44 26.68 -19.56
CA ASN A 202 -10.57 26.71 -21.01
C ASN A 202 -9.44 25.92 -21.71
N ILE A 203 -9.22 24.70 -21.22
CA ILE A 203 -8.22 23.78 -21.74
C ILE A 203 -8.55 23.47 -23.21
N PRO A 204 -7.59 23.58 -24.15
CA PRO A 204 -7.85 23.29 -25.55
C PRO A 204 -8.33 21.85 -25.76
N ALA A 205 -9.38 21.68 -26.56
CA ALA A 205 -10.02 20.38 -26.78
C ALA A 205 -9.10 19.32 -27.44
N ASN A 206 -7.96 19.74 -28.01
CA ASN A 206 -6.94 18.86 -28.59
C ASN A 206 -5.79 18.53 -27.63
N GLU A 207 -5.69 19.17 -26.45
CA GLU A 207 -4.70 18.84 -25.41
C GLU A 207 -5.33 17.82 -24.45
N VAL A 208 -4.59 16.78 -24.05
CA VAL A 208 -5.14 15.70 -23.17
C VAL A 208 -5.31 16.23 -21.74
N LEU A 209 -6.42 15.88 -21.09
CA LEU A 209 -6.64 16.14 -19.66
C LEU A 209 -6.83 14.82 -18.90
N PHE A 210 -5.96 14.59 -17.92
CA PHE A 210 -6.08 13.54 -16.93
C PHE A 210 -6.63 14.08 -15.61
N ILE A 211 -7.47 13.30 -14.93
CA ILE A 211 -7.91 13.56 -13.55
C ILE A 211 -7.61 12.33 -12.72
N GLY A 212 -6.87 12.46 -11.62
CA GLY A 212 -6.47 11.30 -10.83
C GLY A 212 -6.07 11.59 -9.39
N GLY A 213 -5.82 10.52 -8.65
CA GLY A 213 -5.66 10.53 -7.20
C GLY A 213 -6.57 9.51 -6.52
N ASP A 214 -6.63 9.59 -5.20
CA ASP A 214 -7.66 8.94 -4.40
C ASP A 214 -8.99 9.71 -4.54
N LEU A 215 -9.94 9.10 -5.28
CA LEU A 215 -11.26 9.68 -5.51
C LEU A 215 -12.29 9.26 -4.47
N ASN A 216 -11.93 8.36 -3.54
CA ASN A 216 -12.83 7.83 -2.50
C ASN A 216 -14.18 7.31 -3.04
N VAL A 217 -14.20 6.87 -4.31
CA VAL A 217 -15.37 6.28 -4.97
C VAL A 217 -15.04 4.84 -5.35
N ILE A 218 -15.72 3.90 -4.72
CA ILE A 218 -15.51 2.46 -4.90
C ILE A 218 -15.88 2.06 -6.34
N ARG A 219 -14.95 1.43 -7.06
CA ARG A 219 -15.21 0.90 -8.41
C ARG A 219 -16.39 -0.06 -8.40
N GLY A 220 -17.34 0.15 -9.31
CA GLY A 220 -18.53 -0.70 -9.45
C GLY A 220 -19.64 -0.43 -8.42
N SER A 221 -19.46 0.54 -7.52
CA SER A 221 -20.56 1.07 -6.71
C SER A 221 -21.52 1.93 -7.54
N ASP A 222 -22.69 2.23 -7.00
CA ASP A 222 -23.65 3.14 -7.63
C ASP A 222 -23.09 4.56 -7.83
N GLU A 223 -22.15 5.02 -6.99
CA GLU A 223 -21.55 6.35 -7.08
C GLU A 223 -20.56 6.49 -8.25
N TYR A 224 -19.90 5.40 -8.63
CA TYR A 224 -18.87 5.38 -9.68
C TYR A 224 -19.35 5.91 -11.05
N PRO A 225 -20.47 5.45 -11.64
CA PRO A 225 -20.95 6.02 -12.90
C PRO A 225 -21.37 7.49 -12.78
N HIS A 226 -21.82 7.95 -11.61
CA HIS A 226 -22.14 9.38 -11.40
C HIS A 226 -20.89 10.25 -11.40
N MET A 227 -19.80 9.80 -10.77
CA MET A 227 -18.51 10.48 -10.82
C MET A 227 -18.03 10.65 -12.28
N LEU A 228 -18.07 9.56 -13.07
CA LEU A 228 -17.67 9.60 -14.47
C LEU A 228 -18.52 10.58 -15.28
N ALA A 229 -19.85 10.54 -15.12
CA ALA A 229 -20.76 11.42 -15.84
C ALA A 229 -20.57 12.90 -15.47
N GLN A 230 -20.38 13.19 -14.19
CA GLN A 230 -20.29 14.57 -13.71
C GLN A 230 -18.99 15.27 -14.14
N LEU A 231 -17.87 14.54 -14.15
CA LEU A 231 -16.58 15.06 -14.62
C LEU A 231 -16.39 14.87 -16.14
N ASP A 232 -17.30 14.15 -16.79
CA ASP A 232 -17.23 13.76 -18.20
C ASP A 232 -15.91 13.03 -18.51
N LEU A 233 -15.72 11.93 -17.77
CA LEU A 233 -14.55 11.08 -17.81
C LEU A 233 -14.84 9.78 -18.53
N ARG A 234 -13.82 9.28 -19.22
CA ARG A 234 -13.80 7.95 -19.82
C ARG A 234 -13.38 6.93 -18.77
N GLU A 235 -14.12 5.83 -18.68
CA GLU A 235 -13.65 4.65 -17.96
C GLU A 235 -12.37 4.09 -18.63
N PRO A 236 -11.37 3.59 -17.89
CA PRO A 236 -10.21 2.94 -18.49
C PRO A 236 -10.63 1.76 -19.35
N ASP A 237 -9.97 1.60 -20.50
CA ASP A 237 -10.20 0.48 -21.41
C ASP A 237 -9.80 -0.87 -20.77
N SER A 238 -8.90 -0.83 -19.77
CA SER A 238 -8.54 -2.00 -18.98
C SER A 238 -8.14 -1.64 -17.55
N TYR A 239 -8.68 -2.41 -16.60
CA TYR A 239 -8.18 -2.50 -15.24
C TYR A 239 -7.29 -3.74 -15.12
N ALA A 240 -5.99 -3.52 -14.97
CA ALA A 240 -5.02 -4.58 -14.68
C ALA A 240 -4.58 -4.50 -13.21
N GLY A 241 -3.75 -5.44 -12.76
CA GLY A 241 -3.23 -5.38 -11.40
C GLY A 241 -4.16 -5.99 -10.35
N ALA A 242 -3.91 -5.63 -9.09
CA ALA A 242 -4.74 -6.00 -7.96
C ALA A 242 -6.20 -5.50 -8.12
N SER A 243 -7.16 -6.25 -7.59
CA SER A 243 -8.58 -5.91 -7.67
C SER A 243 -9.03 -4.77 -6.75
N ALA A 244 -8.16 -4.33 -5.84
CA ALA A 244 -8.39 -3.27 -4.87
C ALA A 244 -7.12 -2.42 -4.75
N THR A 245 -7.28 -1.15 -4.40
CA THR A 245 -6.18 -0.23 -4.08
C THR A 245 -6.08 -0.04 -2.57
N PHE A 246 -7.19 -0.11 -1.85
CA PHE A 246 -7.26 -0.16 -0.39
C PHE A 246 -7.63 -1.59 0.06
N ASP A 247 -6.61 -2.42 0.33
CA ASP A 247 -6.79 -3.87 0.53
C ASP A 247 -6.64 -4.29 2.00
N THR A 248 -7.74 -4.25 2.74
CA THR A 248 -7.86 -4.66 4.15
C THR A 248 -7.46 -6.12 4.41
N ARG A 249 -7.35 -6.95 3.38
CA ARG A 249 -7.04 -8.37 3.49
C ARG A 249 -5.55 -8.66 3.30
N ARG A 250 -4.87 -7.93 2.40
CA ARG A 250 -3.48 -8.22 1.98
C ARG A 250 -2.47 -7.09 2.24
N ASN A 251 -2.94 -5.89 2.56
CA ASN A 251 -2.09 -4.78 3.00
C ASN A 251 -2.08 -4.74 4.54
N GLY A 252 -0.90 -4.78 5.14
CA GLY A 252 -0.76 -4.83 6.60
C GLY A 252 -1.16 -3.53 7.29
N VAL A 253 -0.86 -2.39 6.67
CA VAL A 253 -1.22 -1.07 7.22
C VAL A 253 -2.74 -0.92 7.22
N THR A 254 -3.39 -1.24 6.09
CA THR A 254 -4.85 -1.21 5.96
C THR A 254 -5.52 -2.22 6.88
N GLY A 255 -5.01 -3.45 6.94
CA GLY A 255 -5.55 -4.52 7.79
C GLY A 255 -5.47 -4.20 9.29
N TYR A 256 -4.45 -3.45 9.73
CA TYR A 256 -4.38 -2.98 11.11
C TYR A 256 -5.45 -1.93 11.41
N GLN A 257 -5.59 -0.94 10.53
CA GLN A 257 -6.53 0.17 10.72
C GLN A 257 -7.99 -0.27 10.59
N TYR A 258 -8.27 -1.16 9.63
CA TYR A 258 -9.60 -1.63 9.27
C TYR A 258 -9.58 -3.16 9.13
N PRO A 259 -9.57 -3.91 10.27
CA PRO A 259 -9.44 -5.36 10.24
C PRO A 259 -10.50 -6.02 9.36
N TYR A 260 -10.04 -6.78 8.36
CA TYR A 260 -10.90 -7.60 7.53
C TYR A 260 -11.49 -8.73 8.37
N LYS A 261 -12.80 -8.94 8.24
CA LYS A 261 -13.49 -10.07 8.86
C LYS A 261 -14.37 -10.77 7.86
N ASP A 262 -14.05 -12.04 7.60
CA ASP A 262 -14.97 -12.96 6.94
C ASP A 262 -16.13 -13.26 7.90
N ASN A 263 -17.34 -12.87 7.51
CA ASN A 263 -18.56 -13.05 8.31
C ASN A 263 -19.24 -14.40 8.03
N GLY A 264 -18.61 -15.26 7.24
CA GLY A 264 -19.10 -16.56 6.83
C GLY A 264 -19.84 -16.52 5.48
N PRO A 265 -20.31 -17.68 5.02
CA PRO A 265 -21.02 -17.78 3.75
C PRO A 265 -22.25 -16.88 3.72
N ASP A 266 -22.53 -16.31 2.54
CA ASP A 266 -23.68 -15.45 2.24
C ASP A 266 -23.75 -14.11 2.98
N LYS A 267 -22.67 -13.71 3.67
CA LYS A 267 -22.58 -12.40 4.33
C LYS A 267 -21.43 -11.58 3.76
N ALA A 268 -21.67 -10.29 3.57
CA ALA A 268 -20.60 -9.36 3.22
C ALA A 268 -19.53 -9.35 4.34
N PRO A 269 -18.24 -9.36 3.99
CA PRO A 269 -17.19 -9.20 4.98
C PRO A 269 -17.25 -7.80 5.61
N SER A 270 -16.75 -7.66 6.83
CA SER A 270 -16.51 -6.34 7.42
C SER A 270 -15.25 -5.74 6.80
N ASN A 271 -15.32 -4.45 6.43
CA ASN A 271 -14.26 -3.72 5.74
C ASN A 271 -13.76 -4.47 4.49
N PRO A 272 -14.61 -4.69 3.46
CA PRO A 272 -14.16 -5.30 2.22
C PRO A 272 -13.02 -4.48 1.58
N PRO A 273 -12.09 -5.10 0.84
CA PRO A 273 -11.15 -4.37 -0.01
C PRO A 273 -11.87 -3.47 -1.02
N GLU A 274 -11.32 -2.29 -1.29
CA GLU A 274 -11.92 -1.26 -2.13
C GLU A 274 -10.94 -0.78 -3.22
N TYR A 275 -11.46 -0.42 -4.39
CA TYR A 275 -10.68 0.25 -5.44
C TYR A 275 -11.11 1.71 -5.49
N LEU A 276 -10.21 2.61 -5.09
CA LEU A 276 -10.49 4.03 -4.81
C LEU A 276 -9.60 5.00 -5.59
N ASP A 277 -8.44 4.53 -6.04
CA ASP A 277 -7.42 5.35 -6.69
C ASP A 277 -7.47 5.20 -8.20
N TYR A 278 -7.50 6.30 -8.94
CA TYR A 278 -7.63 6.28 -10.39
C TYR A 278 -6.76 7.34 -11.06
N ILE A 279 -6.48 7.15 -12.35
CA ILE A 279 -6.18 8.26 -13.24
C ILE A 279 -7.06 8.06 -14.47
N LEU A 280 -7.94 9.01 -14.75
CA LEU A 280 -8.99 8.94 -15.76
C LEU A 280 -8.76 10.01 -16.84
N VAL A 281 -9.30 9.78 -18.04
CA VAL A 281 -9.15 10.68 -19.19
C VAL A 281 -10.46 11.44 -19.41
N SER A 282 -10.39 12.76 -19.62
CA SER A 282 -11.58 13.54 -19.95
C SER A 282 -12.07 13.26 -21.39
N ASN A 283 -13.38 13.06 -21.58
CA ASN A 283 -13.98 12.89 -22.92
C ASN A 283 -14.03 14.20 -23.74
N ARG A 284 -13.83 15.36 -23.10
CA ARG A 284 -13.95 16.69 -23.74
C ARG A 284 -12.66 17.21 -24.36
N HIS A 285 -11.58 16.48 -24.14
CA HIS A 285 -10.21 16.90 -24.41
C HIS A 285 -9.51 15.88 -25.30
N GLY A 286 -8.23 16.09 -25.57
CA GLY A 286 -7.44 15.19 -26.41
C GLY A 286 -7.58 13.74 -25.92
N GLN A 287 -7.81 12.81 -26.86
CA GLN A 287 -8.01 11.40 -26.56
C GLN A 287 -6.73 10.59 -26.74
N VAL A 288 -6.61 9.53 -25.93
CA VAL A 288 -5.60 8.48 -26.06
C VAL A 288 -6.20 7.23 -26.68
N SER A 289 -5.41 6.50 -27.47
CA SER A 289 -5.88 5.32 -28.23
C SER A 289 -6.25 4.12 -27.35
N TYR A 290 -5.77 4.09 -26.11
CA TYR A 290 -6.08 3.11 -25.09
C TYR A 290 -5.67 3.66 -23.73
N TRP A 291 -6.29 3.18 -22.66
CA TRP A 291 -5.97 3.65 -21.32
C TRP A 291 -6.10 2.54 -20.28
N HIS A 292 -5.01 2.25 -19.59
CA HIS A 292 -4.97 1.27 -18.50
C HIS A 292 -4.98 1.98 -17.15
N ASN A 293 -5.57 1.36 -16.14
CA ASN A 293 -5.26 1.59 -14.73
C ASN A 293 -4.80 0.25 -14.14
N GLN A 294 -3.55 0.18 -13.67
CA GLN A 294 -2.93 -1.01 -13.11
C GLN A 294 -2.59 -0.79 -11.64
N ALA A 295 -3.34 -1.42 -10.73
CA ALA A 295 -3.04 -1.37 -9.29
C ALA A 295 -1.87 -2.31 -8.95
N LEU A 296 -0.84 -1.79 -8.30
CA LEU A 296 0.40 -2.51 -8.02
C LEU A 296 0.46 -2.89 -6.54
N ASP A 297 0.25 -4.16 -6.22
CA ASP A 297 0.36 -4.73 -4.87
C ASP A 297 1.82 -4.92 -4.42
N ILE A 298 2.70 -3.99 -4.79
CA ILE A 298 4.15 -4.08 -4.63
C ILE A 298 4.56 -4.03 -3.14
N PRO A 299 5.30 -5.02 -2.63
CA PRO A 299 5.81 -4.98 -1.26
C PRO A 299 6.96 -3.98 -1.11
N SER A 300 7.05 -3.37 0.06
CA SER A 300 8.21 -2.57 0.48
C SER A 300 9.27 -3.43 1.18
N PRO A 301 10.52 -2.96 1.27
CA PRO A 301 11.43 -3.46 2.30
C PRO A 301 10.81 -3.32 3.69
N ARG A 302 11.07 -4.28 4.58
CA ARG A 302 10.50 -4.31 5.93
C ARG A 302 10.86 -3.04 6.70
N TRP A 303 9.87 -2.43 7.33
CA TRP A 303 10.01 -1.30 8.26
C TRP A 303 9.18 -1.54 9.51
N SER A 304 9.33 -0.69 10.53
CA SER A 304 8.66 -0.88 11.82
C SER A 304 7.70 0.26 12.19
N ALA A 305 6.60 -0.09 12.87
CA ALA A 305 5.65 0.85 13.46
C ALA A 305 5.51 0.56 14.97
N SER A 306 5.08 1.54 15.76
CA SER A 306 5.02 1.37 17.22
C SER A 306 3.94 2.22 17.88
N ASP A 307 3.31 1.70 18.92
CA ASP A 307 2.40 2.43 19.82
C ASP A 307 3.14 3.07 21.01
N GLY A 308 4.47 3.03 21.01
CA GLY A 308 5.35 3.44 22.12
C GLY A 308 5.64 2.34 23.14
N VAL A 309 4.99 1.17 23.04
CA VAL A 309 5.17 0.02 23.93
C VAL A 309 5.58 -1.24 23.16
N ASN A 310 4.93 -1.49 22.03
CA ASN A 310 5.13 -2.61 21.12
C ASN A 310 5.67 -2.09 19.79
N THR A 311 6.38 -2.95 19.07
CA THR A 311 6.90 -2.64 17.74
C THR A 311 6.46 -3.72 16.78
N TRP A 312 5.71 -3.34 15.76
CA TRP A 312 5.27 -4.22 14.67
C TRP A 312 6.08 -3.97 13.42
N TYR A 313 6.07 -4.93 12.50
CA TYR A 313 6.77 -4.83 11.24
C TYR A 313 5.80 -4.95 10.07
N TYR A 314 6.02 -4.11 9.06
CA TYR A 314 5.19 -4.03 7.87
C TYR A 314 6.06 -4.13 6.61
N GLN A 315 5.43 -4.53 5.50
CA GLN A 315 6.05 -4.70 4.19
C GLN A 315 5.23 -4.01 3.09
N ASP A 316 4.54 -2.92 3.44
CA ASP A 316 3.71 -2.10 2.56
C ASP A 316 4.17 -0.65 2.63
N TYR A 317 4.24 0.06 1.49
CA TYR A 317 4.68 1.47 1.50
C TYR A 317 3.63 2.40 2.13
N SER A 318 2.36 2.07 1.97
CA SER A 318 1.17 2.83 2.37
C SER A 318 0.03 1.84 2.62
N ASP A 319 -1.11 2.28 3.17
CA ASP A 319 -2.37 1.52 3.20
C ASP A 319 -3.11 1.53 1.86
N HIS A 320 -2.65 2.32 0.89
CA HIS A 320 -3.06 2.21 -0.51
C HIS A 320 -1.97 1.58 -1.38
N TYR A 321 -2.38 0.84 -2.40
CA TYR A 321 -1.51 0.41 -3.49
C TYR A 321 -1.44 1.50 -4.57
N PRO A 322 -0.24 1.77 -5.14
CA PRO A 322 -0.13 2.72 -6.23
C PRO A 322 -0.83 2.21 -7.50
N VAL A 323 -1.38 3.13 -8.29
CA VAL A 323 -2.00 2.85 -9.60
C VAL A 323 -1.16 3.45 -10.71
N ALA A 324 -0.59 2.59 -11.55
CA ALA A 324 0.07 2.99 -12.79
C ALA A 324 -0.95 3.12 -13.91
N ALA A 325 -0.95 4.25 -14.62
CA ALA A 325 -1.90 4.51 -15.69
C ALA A 325 -1.18 4.89 -16.98
N PHE A 326 -1.44 4.13 -18.05
CA PHE A 326 -0.63 4.23 -19.26
C PHE A 326 -1.41 3.83 -20.52
N THR A 327 -0.95 4.36 -21.66
CA THR A 327 -1.52 4.01 -22.97
C THR A 327 -1.04 2.64 -23.45
N TYR A 328 0.26 2.34 -23.28
CA TYR A 328 0.90 1.11 -23.72
C TYR A 328 1.76 0.51 -22.61
N ALA A 329 1.64 -0.80 -22.42
CA ALA A 329 2.53 -1.57 -21.55
C ALA A 329 3.91 -1.70 -22.18
N ASP A 330 4.95 -1.59 -21.36
CA ASP A 330 6.31 -1.95 -21.75
C ASP A 330 6.51 -3.45 -21.53
N PRO A 331 6.85 -4.25 -22.57
CA PRO A 331 7.04 -5.69 -22.43
C PRO A 331 8.10 -6.12 -21.40
N LEU A 332 9.05 -5.24 -21.10
CA LEU A 332 10.16 -5.49 -20.19
C LEU A 332 9.96 -4.87 -18.81
N ARG A 333 9.14 -3.81 -18.71
CA ARG A 333 9.03 -3.00 -17.48
C ARG A 333 7.64 -3.02 -16.85
N THR A 334 6.58 -3.18 -17.64
CA THR A 334 5.22 -3.25 -17.07
C THR A 334 5.03 -4.59 -16.37
N PRO A 335 4.65 -4.61 -15.08
CA PRO A 335 4.40 -5.85 -14.37
C PRO A 335 3.30 -6.66 -15.05
N GLN A 336 3.50 -7.95 -15.24
CA GLN A 336 2.54 -8.83 -15.95
C GLN A 336 1.83 -9.81 -15.00
N GLN A 337 2.21 -9.83 -13.72
CA GLN A 337 1.62 -10.64 -12.68
C GLN A 337 1.67 -9.92 -11.32
N ALA A 338 0.86 -10.40 -10.37
CA ALA A 338 0.82 -9.92 -8.98
C ALA A 338 2.17 -10.03 -8.27
N TYR A 339 2.52 -9.00 -7.51
CA TYR A 339 3.71 -9.02 -6.67
C TYR A 339 3.48 -9.88 -5.41
N LYS A 340 2.27 -9.83 -4.85
CA LYS A 340 1.86 -10.70 -3.75
C LYS A 340 1.07 -11.88 -4.30
N PRO A 341 1.17 -13.06 -3.69
CA PRO A 341 0.29 -14.17 -3.99
C PRO A 341 -1.17 -13.80 -3.75
N THR A 342 -2.07 -14.35 -4.57
CA THR A 342 -3.52 -14.20 -4.41
C THR A 342 -4.10 -15.22 -3.42
N ASP A 343 -3.41 -16.33 -3.23
CA ASP A 343 -3.68 -17.27 -2.15
C ASP A 343 -3.00 -16.83 -0.84
N ASN A 344 -3.61 -17.15 0.30
CA ASN A 344 -2.90 -17.03 1.57
C ASN A 344 -1.90 -18.19 1.65
N ARG A 345 -0.62 -17.88 1.38
CA ARG A 345 0.51 -18.83 1.38
C ARG A 345 0.58 -19.70 2.63
N TYR A 346 0.12 -19.14 3.75
CA TYR A 346 0.16 -19.78 5.07
C TYR A 346 -1.24 -20.20 5.55
N ALA A 347 -2.21 -20.36 4.64
CA ALA A 347 -3.56 -20.83 4.98
C ALA A 347 -3.59 -22.26 5.52
N ARG A 348 -2.58 -23.07 5.22
CA ARG A 348 -2.45 -24.43 5.73
C ARG A 348 -1.00 -24.70 6.12
N VAL A 349 -0.74 -24.58 7.42
CA VAL A 349 0.55 -24.84 8.06
C VAL A 349 0.45 -26.07 8.95
N VAL A 350 1.41 -26.97 8.83
CA VAL A 350 1.69 -28.00 9.83
C VAL A 350 2.88 -27.53 10.67
N LEU A 351 2.73 -27.60 11.98
CA LEU A 351 3.83 -27.36 12.92
C LEU A 351 4.25 -28.70 13.52
N ARG A 352 5.28 -29.32 12.95
CA ARG A 352 5.77 -30.64 13.37
C ARG A 352 6.87 -30.49 14.41
N SER A 353 6.64 -30.96 15.62
CA SER A 353 7.62 -30.88 16.69
C SER A 353 8.89 -31.68 16.35
N LEU A 354 10.04 -31.07 16.62
CA LEU A 354 11.33 -31.75 16.58
C LEU A 354 11.55 -32.65 17.80
N ASP A 355 10.78 -32.47 18.87
CA ASP A 355 10.92 -33.21 20.14
C ASP A 355 10.34 -34.62 20.03
N ASN A 356 9.15 -34.76 19.42
CA ASN A 356 8.42 -36.03 19.34
C ASN A 356 7.98 -36.44 17.91
N GLY A 357 8.24 -35.60 16.89
CA GLY A 357 7.90 -35.87 15.49
C GLY A 357 6.43 -35.71 15.10
N ASN A 358 5.56 -35.39 16.07
CA ASN A 358 4.13 -35.22 15.86
C ASN A 358 3.78 -33.76 15.50
N ALA A 359 2.63 -33.56 14.87
CA ALA A 359 2.12 -32.24 14.55
C ALA A 359 1.32 -31.65 15.72
N LEU A 360 1.31 -30.32 15.81
CA LEU A 360 0.37 -29.58 16.65
C LEU A 360 -1.07 -29.93 16.26
N ARG A 361 -1.95 -30.07 17.24
CA ARG A 361 -3.32 -30.55 17.06
C ARG A 361 -4.32 -29.86 17.99
N THR A 362 -5.44 -29.39 17.44
CA THR A 362 -6.62 -28.98 18.23
C THR A 362 -7.41 -30.20 18.71
N GLY A 363 -7.94 -30.13 19.93
CA GLY A 363 -8.76 -31.22 20.48
C GLY A 363 -10.12 -31.38 19.79
N ALA A 364 -10.91 -32.36 20.24
CA ALA A 364 -12.22 -32.68 19.66
C ALA A 364 -13.30 -31.58 19.81
N LYS A 365 -13.03 -30.55 20.60
CA LYS A 365 -13.84 -29.32 20.69
C LYS A 365 -12.93 -28.12 20.55
N ALA A 366 -13.48 -27.03 20.03
CA ALA A 366 -12.74 -25.79 19.77
C ALA A 366 -12.14 -25.14 21.03
N THR A 367 -12.55 -25.55 22.23
CA THR A 367 -12.06 -25.03 23.52
C THR A 367 -11.15 -26.00 24.26
N ASN A 368 -10.88 -27.18 23.70
CA ASN A 368 -9.97 -28.13 24.31
C ASN A 368 -8.52 -27.64 24.17
N TRP A 369 -7.68 -28.03 25.12
CA TRP A 369 -6.24 -27.78 25.07
C TRP A 369 -5.61 -28.33 23.78
N VAL A 370 -4.63 -27.59 23.28
CA VAL A 370 -3.82 -28.00 22.14
C VAL A 370 -2.79 -29.04 22.58
N THR A 371 -2.63 -30.08 21.78
CA THR A 371 -1.65 -31.14 21.99
C THR A 371 -0.72 -31.27 20.79
N VAL A 372 0.40 -31.96 20.96
CA VAL A 372 1.36 -32.28 19.88
C VAL A 372 1.33 -33.79 19.62
N THR A 373 0.18 -34.22 19.10
CA THR A 373 -0.16 -35.63 18.84
C THR A 373 -0.76 -35.83 17.45
N GLY A 374 -0.79 -34.77 16.63
CA GLY A 374 -1.36 -34.77 15.29
C GLY A 374 -0.49 -35.46 14.25
N ASN A 375 -1.11 -35.80 13.13
CA ASN A 375 -0.45 -36.44 11.99
C ASN A 375 -0.04 -35.43 10.89
N GLY A 376 -0.56 -34.20 10.94
CA GLY A 376 -0.34 -33.14 9.95
C GLY A 376 -1.16 -33.28 8.65
N ARG A 377 -2.09 -34.24 8.57
CA ARG A 377 -2.86 -34.55 7.36
C ARG A 377 -4.32 -34.10 7.45
N ASP A 378 -4.87 -33.99 8.65
CA ASP A 378 -6.25 -33.55 8.89
C ASP A 378 -6.34 -32.08 9.34
N ASP A 379 -7.53 -31.49 9.25
CA ASP A 379 -7.75 -30.09 9.63
C ASP A 379 -7.55 -29.83 11.13
N ALA A 380 -7.68 -30.87 11.97
CA ALA A 380 -7.36 -30.76 13.39
C ALA A 380 -5.85 -30.63 13.64
N SER A 381 -5.00 -31.04 12.69
CA SER A 381 -3.54 -30.97 12.79
C SER A 381 -2.93 -29.87 11.91
N THR A 382 -3.75 -28.91 11.45
CA THR A 382 -3.30 -27.78 10.60
C THR A 382 -3.89 -26.45 11.04
N PHE A 383 -3.18 -25.38 10.72
CA PHE A 383 -3.51 -24.03 11.13
C PHE A 383 -3.35 -23.05 9.96
N SER A 384 -4.12 -21.97 9.94
CA SER A 384 -3.76 -20.78 9.16
C SER A 384 -2.79 -19.95 10.01
N LEU A 385 -1.63 -19.60 9.47
CA LEU A 385 -0.67 -18.71 10.12
C LEU A 385 -0.71 -17.36 9.44
N ASN A 386 -1.02 -16.30 10.18
CA ASN A 386 -1.07 -14.95 9.65
C ASN A 386 -0.09 -14.05 10.39
N ALA A 387 0.71 -13.27 9.69
CA ALA A 387 1.48 -12.16 10.23
C ALA A 387 0.49 -11.10 10.75
N TRP A 388 0.32 -11.05 12.07
CA TRP A 388 -0.56 -10.17 12.85
C TRP A 388 -1.81 -9.66 12.10
N ASP A 389 -1.75 -8.47 11.48
CA ASP A 389 -2.89 -7.79 10.84
C ASP A 389 -3.14 -8.20 9.37
N HIS A 390 -2.29 -9.04 8.78
CA HIS A 390 -2.49 -9.55 7.43
C HIS A 390 -3.41 -10.78 7.47
N PHE A 391 -4.71 -10.58 7.24
CA PHE A 391 -5.64 -11.72 7.10
C PHE A 391 -5.18 -12.74 6.05
N ALA A 392 -4.53 -12.27 4.97
CA ALA A 392 -3.82 -13.10 4.01
C ALA A 392 -2.35 -12.68 3.94
N SER A 393 -1.50 -13.46 4.62
CA SER A 393 -0.07 -13.20 4.71
C SER A 393 0.69 -13.75 3.51
N PHE A 394 1.51 -12.91 2.87
CA PHE A 394 2.37 -13.34 1.76
C PHE A 394 3.80 -13.67 2.18
N CYS A 395 4.28 -13.04 3.25
CA CYS A 395 5.66 -13.17 3.72
C CYS A 395 5.75 -12.95 5.23
N VAL A 396 5.87 -14.05 5.99
CA VAL A 396 6.17 -14.02 7.42
C VAL A 396 7.69 -14.06 7.59
N ARG A 397 8.27 -13.16 8.38
CA ARG A 397 9.70 -13.09 8.65
C ARG A 397 10.02 -13.31 10.12
N ASN A 398 11.28 -13.61 10.40
CA ASN A 398 11.78 -13.76 11.75
C ASN A 398 11.44 -12.53 12.62
N GLY A 399 10.90 -12.77 13.81
CA GLY A 399 10.46 -11.76 14.76
C GLY A 399 9.07 -11.16 14.49
N ASP A 400 8.38 -11.56 13.41
CA ASP A 400 7.01 -11.09 13.18
C ASP A 400 6.06 -11.61 14.26
N TYR A 401 5.12 -10.74 14.65
CA TYR A 401 3.95 -11.16 15.40
C TYR A 401 3.04 -11.98 14.48
N VAL A 402 2.51 -13.09 14.99
CA VAL A 402 1.69 -14.02 14.22
C VAL A 402 0.46 -14.44 15.00
N THR A 403 -0.58 -14.80 14.27
CA THR A 403 -1.75 -15.49 14.80
C THR A 403 -1.81 -16.89 14.19
N LEU A 404 -2.31 -17.85 14.97
CA LEU A 404 -2.56 -19.22 14.50
C LEU A 404 -4.05 -19.50 14.64
N GLU A 405 -4.74 -19.63 13.51
CA GLU A 405 -6.15 -19.98 13.44
C GLU A 405 -6.31 -21.48 13.19
N SER A 406 -7.23 -22.12 13.91
CA SER A 406 -7.54 -23.54 13.69
C SER A 406 -8.23 -23.75 12.35
N ARG A 407 -7.77 -24.73 11.57
CA ARG A 407 -8.47 -25.17 10.35
C ARG A 407 -9.70 -26.03 10.66
N ALA A 408 -9.67 -26.81 11.74
CA ALA A 408 -10.83 -27.56 12.22
C ALA A 408 -11.94 -26.67 12.76
N TYR A 409 -11.58 -25.49 13.29
CA TYR A 409 -12.52 -24.53 13.88
C TYR A 409 -12.24 -23.11 13.36
N PRO A 410 -12.69 -22.76 12.14
CA PRO A 410 -12.54 -21.42 11.60
C PRO A 410 -13.09 -20.35 12.55
N GLY A 411 -12.39 -19.23 12.68
CA GLY A 411 -12.64 -18.16 13.65
C GLY A 411 -12.11 -18.43 15.06
N TYR A 412 -11.50 -19.60 15.33
CA TYR A 412 -10.88 -19.90 16.61
C TYR A 412 -9.35 -19.82 16.51
N PHE A 413 -8.76 -18.95 17.32
CA PHE A 413 -7.34 -18.66 17.31
C PHE A 413 -6.66 -19.20 18.56
N LEU A 414 -5.41 -19.63 18.43
CA LEU A 414 -4.61 -20.06 19.57
C LEU A 414 -4.33 -18.88 20.50
N THR A 415 -4.62 -19.10 21.77
CA THR A 415 -4.21 -18.27 22.89
C THR A 415 -3.87 -19.15 24.08
N TRP A 416 -3.42 -18.57 25.19
CA TRP A 416 -3.10 -19.29 26.41
C TRP A 416 -4.02 -18.88 27.56
N TYR A 417 -4.23 -19.80 28.51
CA TYR A 417 -5.18 -19.62 29.61
C TYR A 417 -4.56 -18.96 30.83
N GLU A 418 -5.21 -17.93 31.39
CA GLU A 418 -4.61 -17.06 32.41
C GLU A 418 -4.78 -17.55 33.87
N HIS A 419 -5.67 -18.51 34.13
CA HIS A 419 -6.12 -18.83 35.49
C HIS A 419 -6.22 -20.34 35.77
N GLY A 420 -6.50 -20.72 37.02
CA GLY A 420 -6.90 -22.09 37.39
C GLY A 420 -5.95 -23.23 37.02
N ALA A 421 -6.52 -24.44 36.96
CA ALA A 421 -5.81 -25.63 36.51
C ALA A 421 -5.62 -25.57 34.99
N GLY A 422 -4.38 -25.68 34.52
CA GLY A 422 -4.03 -25.49 33.10
C GLY A 422 -3.62 -24.06 32.75
N LYS A 423 -3.36 -23.20 33.75
CA LYS A 423 -2.73 -21.90 33.54
C LYS A 423 -1.50 -22.04 32.64
N TRP A 424 -1.39 -21.15 31.65
CA TRP A 424 -0.39 -21.11 30.57
C TRP A 424 -0.56 -22.14 29.46
N GLY A 425 -1.53 -23.06 29.57
CA GLY A 425 -1.85 -24.00 28.50
C GLY A 425 -2.46 -23.30 27.30
N TYR A 426 -2.08 -23.71 26.09
CA TYR A 426 -2.65 -23.19 24.85
C TYR A 426 -3.95 -23.89 24.48
N TYR A 427 -4.92 -23.11 24.03
CA TYR A 427 -6.22 -23.58 23.54
C TYR A 427 -6.76 -22.62 22.48
N PRO A 428 -7.63 -23.08 21.56
CA PRO A 428 -8.28 -22.19 20.61
C PRO A 428 -9.44 -21.43 21.27
N THR A 429 -9.68 -20.20 20.83
CA THR A 429 -10.80 -19.38 21.30
C THR A 429 -11.36 -18.50 20.19
N ALA A 430 -12.69 -18.33 20.18
CA ALA A 430 -13.36 -17.59 19.12
C ALA A 430 -12.96 -16.11 19.12
N GLY A 431 -12.42 -15.64 18.00
CA GLY A 431 -12.09 -14.23 17.75
C GLY A 431 -11.04 -13.62 18.69
N LYS A 432 -10.25 -14.43 19.38
CA LYS A 432 -9.28 -13.97 20.38
C LYS A 432 -7.89 -14.62 20.18
N PRO A 433 -7.12 -14.20 19.15
CA PRO A 433 -5.74 -14.64 19.02
C PRO A 433 -4.91 -14.20 20.22
N SER A 434 -3.83 -14.94 20.51
CA SER A 434 -2.78 -14.41 21.39
C SER A 434 -2.28 -13.07 20.87
N ARG A 435 -2.00 -12.12 21.76
CA ARG A 435 -1.63 -10.73 21.43
C ARG A 435 -0.16 -10.50 21.13
N HIS A 436 0.71 -11.43 21.55
CA HIS A 436 2.14 -11.22 21.54
C HIS A 436 2.93 -12.42 21.01
N LEU A 437 2.24 -13.38 20.40
CA LEU A 437 2.84 -14.54 19.76
C LEU A 437 3.73 -14.07 18.60
N ARG A 438 5.01 -14.40 18.67
CA ARG A 438 6.04 -14.11 17.68
C ARG A 438 6.65 -15.40 17.17
N VAL A 439 7.03 -15.39 15.91
CA VAL A 439 7.82 -16.48 15.32
C VAL A 439 9.31 -16.13 15.35
N GLN A 440 10.11 -17.05 15.86
CA GLN A 440 11.56 -17.05 15.69
C GLN A 440 11.90 -18.11 14.64
N ILE A 441 12.62 -17.73 13.60
CA ILE A 441 13.12 -18.66 12.58
C ILE A 441 14.58 -18.95 12.90
N ASP A 442 14.89 -20.19 13.30
CA ASP A 442 16.23 -20.55 13.77
C ASP A 442 17.25 -20.62 12.62
N ASN A 443 16.79 -21.06 11.45
CA ASN A 443 17.56 -21.13 10.22
C ASN A 443 17.29 -19.93 9.30
N ASP A 444 17.15 -18.74 9.89
CA ASP A 444 16.81 -17.50 9.18
C ASP A 444 17.86 -17.14 8.13
N GLN A 445 17.38 -16.85 6.91
CA GLN A 445 18.18 -16.39 5.77
C GLN A 445 17.76 -14.99 5.30
N GLY A 446 16.98 -14.27 6.12
CA GLY A 446 16.41 -12.97 5.76
C GLY A 446 15.27 -13.07 4.73
N GLN A 447 14.77 -14.27 4.49
CA GLN A 447 13.69 -14.56 3.52
C GLN A 447 12.35 -14.78 4.24
N CYS A 448 11.28 -14.85 3.48
CA CYS A 448 9.98 -15.28 4.00
C CYS A 448 10.06 -16.74 4.50
N LEU A 449 9.34 -17.03 5.58
CA LEU A 449 9.14 -18.37 6.11
C LEU A 449 8.75 -19.34 5.00
N LYS A 450 9.44 -20.47 4.90
CA LYS A 450 9.28 -21.48 3.86
C LYS A 450 9.13 -22.88 4.46
N ASP A 451 8.70 -23.81 3.60
CA ASP A 451 8.63 -25.22 3.93
C ASP A 451 9.99 -25.74 4.41
N GLY A 452 9.99 -26.49 5.51
CA GLY A 452 11.18 -27.05 6.13
C GLY A 452 11.89 -26.15 7.14
N ASP A 453 11.51 -24.86 7.27
CA ASP A 453 12.10 -23.97 8.27
C ASP A 453 11.83 -24.49 9.70
N GLN A 454 12.81 -24.28 10.58
CA GLN A 454 12.72 -24.61 11.99
C GLN A 454 12.40 -23.34 12.75
N VAL A 455 11.30 -23.38 13.50
CA VAL A 455 10.80 -22.23 14.24
C VAL A 455 10.63 -22.52 15.71
N ALA A 456 10.85 -21.49 16.51
CA ALA A 456 10.34 -21.38 17.85
C ALA A 456 9.20 -20.36 17.86
N PHE A 457 8.27 -20.51 18.80
CA PHE A 457 7.28 -19.48 19.07
C PHE A 457 7.56 -18.87 20.43
N ILE A 458 7.41 -17.56 20.53
CA ILE A 458 7.64 -16.78 21.75
C ILE A 458 6.37 -15.99 22.01
N ASP A 459 5.89 -15.97 23.25
CA ASP A 459 4.72 -15.18 23.62
C ASP A 459 4.97 -14.45 24.95
N TYR A 460 4.12 -13.48 25.26
CA TYR A 460 4.28 -12.64 26.45
C TYR A 460 3.27 -13.04 27.53
N SER A 461 3.77 -13.26 28.75
CA SER A 461 2.95 -13.74 29.88
C SER A 461 2.03 -12.68 30.50
N GLY A 462 2.04 -11.45 29.99
CA GLY A 462 1.28 -10.32 30.51
C GLY A 462 0.50 -9.60 29.42
N GLN A 463 0.00 -8.40 29.74
CA GLN A 463 -0.57 -7.49 28.76
C GLN A 463 0.22 -6.20 28.78
N ARG A 464 1.06 -5.97 27.76
CA ARG A 464 1.89 -4.76 27.73
C ARG A 464 1.00 -3.50 27.79
N PRO A 465 1.34 -2.48 28.60
CA PRO A 465 2.63 -2.25 29.27
C PRO A 465 2.77 -2.89 30.66
N LEU A 466 1.83 -3.71 31.12
CA LEU A 466 1.93 -4.37 32.43
C LEU A 466 3.10 -5.37 32.47
N PRO A 467 3.75 -5.56 33.63
CA PRO A 467 4.86 -6.48 33.78
C PRO A 467 4.53 -7.91 33.34
N GLY A 468 5.51 -8.57 32.78
CA GLY A 468 5.44 -9.92 32.22
C GLY A 468 6.77 -10.27 31.56
N HIS A 469 6.90 -11.50 31.10
CA HIS A 469 8.11 -12.01 30.48
C HIS A 469 7.80 -12.68 29.16
N ASP A 470 8.76 -12.61 28.24
CA ASP A 470 8.73 -13.42 27.02
C ASP A 470 9.08 -14.87 27.39
N TYR A 471 8.21 -15.80 27.03
CA TYR A 471 8.44 -17.24 27.19
C TYR A 471 8.33 -17.92 25.82
N TYR A 472 9.13 -18.95 25.64
CA TYR A 472 9.01 -19.85 24.51
C TYR A 472 7.86 -20.82 24.74
N LEU A 473 7.17 -21.19 23.67
CA LEU A 473 6.19 -22.26 23.72
C LEU A 473 6.91 -23.59 23.99
N LYS A 474 6.39 -24.38 24.91
CA LYS A 474 6.99 -25.63 25.37
C LYS A 474 5.97 -26.76 25.37
N ILE A 475 6.37 -27.90 24.81
CA ILE A 475 5.61 -29.14 24.88
C ILE A 475 5.89 -29.77 26.24
N TRP A 476 4.83 -30.08 26.98
CA TRP A 476 4.97 -30.64 28.31
C TRP A 476 5.48 -32.10 28.21
N PRO A 477 6.55 -32.47 28.94
CA PRO A 477 7.29 -33.70 28.66
C PRO A 477 6.61 -34.98 29.16
N ASP A 478 5.87 -34.92 30.27
CA ASP A 478 5.33 -36.10 30.97
C ASP A 478 4.10 -35.81 31.83
N GLY A 479 3.59 -36.85 32.51
CA GLY A 479 2.43 -36.75 33.40
C GLY A 479 1.10 -36.50 32.68
N ALA A 480 0.12 -35.98 33.42
CA ALA A 480 -1.25 -35.76 32.91
C ALA A 480 -1.33 -34.70 31.79
N TRP A 481 -0.33 -33.82 31.71
CA TRP A 481 -0.23 -32.77 30.70
C TRP A 481 0.70 -33.14 29.55
N LYS A 482 1.25 -34.36 29.52
CA LYS A 482 2.14 -34.82 28.45
C LYS A 482 1.60 -34.44 27.06
N ASP A 483 2.50 -33.96 26.21
CA ASP A 483 2.24 -33.50 24.83
C ASP A 483 1.36 -32.24 24.71
N HIS A 484 0.94 -31.61 25.80
CA HIS A 484 0.21 -30.34 25.75
C HIS A 484 1.15 -29.15 25.56
N LEU A 485 0.68 -28.10 24.89
CA LEU A 485 1.47 -26.91 24.60
C LEU A 485 1.27 -25.83 25.68
N PHE A 486 2.35 -25.29 26.23
CA PHE A 486 2.34 -24.30 27.31
C PHE A 486 3.24 -23.10 27.03
N LEU A 487 2.86 -21.93 27.55
CA LEU A 487 3.73 -20.75 27.66
C LEU A 487 4.64 -20.89 28.88
N TRP A 488 5.80 -21.56 28.73
CA TRP A 488 6.64 -21.93 29.88
C TRP A 488 8.14 -22.09 29.59
N GLY A 489 8.53 -22.21 28.32
CA GLY A 489 9.92 -22.42 27.94
C GLY A 489 10.77 -21.15 28.05
N ASN A 490 12.08 -21.36 28.17
CA ASN A 490 13.11 -20.37 27.90
C ASN A 490 13.75 -20.63 26.53
N ALA A 491 14.76 -19.84 26.17
CA ALA A 491 15.41 -19.97 24.87
C ALA A 491 16.09 -21.34 24.65
N GLN A 492 16.56 -21.98 25.73
CA GLN A 492 17.29 -23.24 25.69
C GLN A 492 16.37 -24.47 25.66
N ASP A 493 15.19 -24.41 26.28
CA ASP A 493 14.29 -25.57 26.44
C ASP A 493 12.91 -25.39 25.79
N GLY A 494 12.68 -24.28 25.09
CA GLY A 494 11.49 -24.06 24.27
C GLY A 494 11.44 -25.05 23.12
N SER A 495 10.24 -25.57 22.83
CA SER A 495 10.04 -26.54 21.75
C SER A 495 10.27 -25.91 20.38
N ARG A 496 10.80 -26.71 19.46
CA ARG A 496 11.03 -26.32 18.07
C ARG A 496 10.13 -27.10 17.13
N PHE A 497 9.66 -26.43 16.09
CA PHE A 497 8.76 -26.98 15.10
C PHE A 497 9.37 -26.84 13.72
N ARG A 498 9.34 -27.91 12.93
CA ARG A 498 9.46 -27.82 11.48
C ARG A 498 8.15 -27.34 10.90
N VAL A 499 8.20 -26.27 10.13
CA VAL A 499 7.07 -25.74 9.38
C VAL A 499 6.89 -26.55 8.09
N GLU A 500 5.69 -27.05 7.85
CA GLU A 500 5.31 -27.64 6.56
C GLU A 500 4.21 -26.77 5.93
N VAL A 501 4.48 -26.25 4.74
CA VAL A 501 3.57 -25.36 3.99
C VAL A 501 3.57 -25.71 2.52
N ALA A 502 2.55 -25.27 1.78
CA ALA A 502 2.53 -25.46 0.34
C ALA A 502 3.79 -24.84 -0.31
N PRO A 503 4.48 -25.55 -1.21
CA PRO A 503 5.74 -25.08 -1.77
C PRO A 503 5.59 -23.94 -2.78
N THR A 504 4.42 -23.79 -3.40
CA THR A 504 4.18 -22.83 -4.49
C THR A 504 3.05 -21.87 -4.15
N ALA A 505 3.36 -20.57 -4.15
CA ALA A 505 2.37 -19.51 -4.05
C ALA A 505 1.79 -19.21 -5.44
N VAL A 506 0.52 -18.82 -5.51
CA VAL A 506 -0.20 -18.51 -6.75
C VAL A 506 -0.21 -17.01 -6.97
N HIS A 507 0.32 -16.57 -8.09
CA HIS A 507 0.29 -15.17 -8.50
C HIS A 507 -0.71 -15.01 -9.65
N GLU A 508 -1.59 -14.01 -9.59
CA GLU A 508 -2.49 -13.70 -10.71
C GLU A 508 -1.68 -13.13 -11.86
N ASP A 509 -1.78 -13.76 -13.04
CA ASP A 509 -1.29 -13.21 -14.30
C ASP A 509 -2.36 -12.27 -14.88
N TRP A 510 -1.93 -11.07 -15.26
CA TRP A 510 -2.79 -10.07 -15.87
C TRP A 510 -2.26 -9.61 -17.23
N ARG A 511 -1.37 -10.37 -17.87
CA ARG A 511 -0.81 -10.06 -19.19
C ARG A 511 -1.91 -9.90 -20.25
N SER A 512 -2.98 -10.68 -20.16
CA SER A 512 -4.14 -10.58 -21.06
C SER A 512 -4.92 -9.26 -20.91
N LYS A 513 -4.73 -8.55 -19.80
CA LYS A 513 -5.33 -7.23 -19.52
C LYS A 513 -4.43 -6.08 -20.00
N LEU A 514 -3.27 -6.37 -20.60
CA LEU A 514 -2.29 -5.37 -21.04
C LEU A 514 -2.23 -5.27 -22.56
N ARG A 515 -2.21 -4.03 -23.07
CA ARG A 515 -1.93 -3.70 -24.46
C ARG A 515 -0.51 -3.13 -24.56
N PHE A 516 0.38 -3.82 -25.28
CA PHE A 516 1.79 -3.47 -25.46
C PHE A 516 2.05 -2.50 -26.62
#